data_AF-A0A1S2PDQ5-F1
#
_entry.id   AF-A0A1S2PDQ5-F1
#
_cell.length_a   1.000
_cell.length_b   1.000
_cell.length_c   1.000
_cell.angle_alpha   90.00
_cell.angle_beta   90.00
_cell.angle_gamma   90.00
#
_symmetry.space_group_name_H-M   'P 1'
#
loop_
_entity.id
_entity.type
_entity.pdbx_description
1 polymer ?
#
loop_
_entity_poly.entity_id
_entity_poly.type
_entity_poly.pdbx_seq_one_letter_code
_entity_poly.pdbx_strand_id
1 'polypeptide(L)'
;MHVTRQISRRTILKATGVAAGAAPIATAATPSVAAGGPFAHPGLLHTGADLARMAAKVKAGASPYTAGYAKLTANRHSQSDWTARPQTTVYRGAELRPRSTWPQNYGILYNDIHAEASP
;
A
#
# COMPACT_ATOMS: atom_id res chain seq x y z
N MET A 1 34.70 39.55 -7.31
CA MET A 1 34.27 38.22 -7.79
C MET A 1 34.55 37.21 -6.69
N HIS A 2 33.54 36.83 -5.89
CA HIS A 2 33.67 35.82 -4.84
C HIS A 2 33.17 34.48 -5.37
N VAL A 3 34.04 33.47 -5.41
CA VAL A 3 33.66 32.08 -5.69
C VAL A 3 33.71 31.32 -4.36
N THR A 4 32.55 31.11 -3.75
CA THR A 4 32.41 30.25 -2.58
C THR A 4 32.61 28.80 -3.03
N ARG A 5 33.75 28.19 -2.71
CA ARG A 5 34.00 26.77 -2.96
C ARG A 5 33.06 25.94 -2.08
N GLN A 6 32.04 25.38 -2.72
CA GLN A 6 31.05 24.47 -2.16
C GLN A 6 31.73 23.25 -1.51
N ILE A 7 31.54 23.07 -0.20
CA ILE A 7 32.02 21.89 0.54
C ILE A 7 31.23 20.68 0.04
N SER A 8 31.93 19.74 -0.60
CA SER A 8 31.35 18.49 -1.08
C SER A 8 31.08 17.54 0.08
N ARG A 9 29.86 17.01 0.13
CA ARG A 9 29.36 16.01 1.12
C ARG A 9 30.24 14.76 1.23
N ARG A 10 31.15 14.55 0.26
CA ARG A 10 32.11 13.46 0.21
C ARG A 10 33.25 13.56 1.23
N THR A 11 33.49 14.74 1.81
CA THR A 11 34.60 14.98 2.74
C THR A 11 34.27 14.57 4.18
N ILE A 12 32.99 14.44 4.55
CA ILE A 12 32.56 14.17 5.93
C ILE A 12 32.74 12.68 6.33
N LEU A 13 32.97 11.77 5.38
CA LEU A 13 33.10 10.33 5.65
C LEU A 13 34.54 9.84 5.83
N LYS A 14 35.43 10.65 6.40
CA LYS A 14 36.80 10.24 6.75
C LYS A 14 37.21 10.78 8.12
N ALA A 15 36.50 10.39 9.18
CA ALA A 15 37.03 10.44 10.53
C ALA A 15 36.13 9.64 11.47
N THR A 16 36.48 8.37 11.71
CA THR A 16 36.40 7.66 13.01
C THR A 16 36.75 6.19 12.77
N GLY A 17 37.79 5.71 13.44
CA GLY A 17 38.25 4.33 13.34
C GLY A 17 39.58 4.14 14.06
N VAL A 18 39.53 4.19 15.39
CA VAL A 18 40.63 3.82 16.30
C VAL A 18 40.91 2.32 16.17
N ALA A 19 42.19 1.97 16.20
CA ALA A 19 42.76 0.64 15.99
C ALA A 19 42.34 -0.41 17.05
N ALA A 20 41.99 -1.62 16.59
CA ALA A 20 42.30 -2.89 17.25
C ALA A 20 41.99 -4.08 16.31
N GLY A 21 43.01 -4.90 16.04
CA GLY A 21 42.86 -6.30 15.60
C GLY A 21 42.38 -6.55 14.17
N ALA A 22 43.27 -7.06 13.31
CA ALA A 22 42.90 -7.60 12.00
C ALA A 22 42.09 -8.90 12.15
N ALA A 23 40.77 -8.78 12.04
CA ALA A 23 39.88 -9.87 11.65
C ALA A 23 38.83 -9.27 10.69
N PRO A 24 38.59 -9.86 9.51
CA PRO A 24 37.55 -9.36 8.63
C PRO A 24 36.20 -9.57 9.31
N ILE A 25 35.58 -8.49 9.79
CA ILE A 25 34.16 -8.47 10.12
C ILE A 25 33.40 -8.60 8.80
N ALA A 26 33.18 -9.83 8.37
CA ALA A 26 32.16 -10.14 7.38
C ALA A 26 30.82 -9.77 8.03
N THR A 27 30.25 -8.64 7.63
CA THR A 27 28.83 -8.37 7.85
C THR A 27 28.05 -9.36 7.00
N ALA A 28 27.84 -10.56 7.52
CA ALA A 28 26.85 -11.47 6.99
C ALA A 28 25.50 -10.75 7.09
N ALA A 29 24.99 -10.29 5.94
CA ALA A 29 23.62 -9.85 5.84
C ALA A 29 22.76 -11.07 6.17
N THR A 30 22.19 -11.12 7.38
CA THR A 30 21.16 -12.10 7.68
C THR A 30 20.01 -11.83 6.73
N PRO A 31 19.58 -12.82 5.93
CA PRO A 31 18.38 -12.65 5.12
C PRO A 31 17.25 -12.30 6.09
N SER A 32 16.60 -11.16 5.85
CA SER A 32 15.34 -10.82 6.51
C SER A 32 14.34 -11.90 6.11
N VAL A 33 14.10 -12.86 7.00
CA VAL A 33 12.97 -13.76 6.85
C VAL A 33 11.74 -12.89 7.00
N ALA A 34 10.96 -12.79 5.92
CA ALA A 34 9.63 -12.21 6.01
C ALA A 34 8.91 -12.89 7.18
N ALA A 35 8.43 -12.11 8.15
CA ALA A 35 7.57 -12.60 9.22
C ALA A 35 6.21 -13.01 8.61
N GLY A 36 6.23 -14.07 7.80
CA GLY A 36 5.11 -14.58 7.05
C GLY A 36 4.58 -15.82 7.76
N GLY A 37 3.80 -15.60 8.82
CA GLY A 37 2.81 -16.61 9.19
C GLY A 37 1.82 -16.81 8.02
N PRO A 38 1.16 -17.97 7.91
CA PRO A 38 0.12 -18.15 6.91
C PRO A 38 -0.90 -17.02 6.99
N PHE A 39 -1.34 -16.49 5.85
CA PHE A 39 -2.42 -15.52 5.79
C PHE A 39 -3.70 -16.18 6.34
N ALA A 40 -4.02 -15.90 7.59
CA ALA A 40 -5.26 -16.31 8.21
C ALA A 40 -6.38 -15.39 7.69
N HIS A 41 -7.47 -15.98 7.19
CA HIS A 41 -8.66 -15.24 6.78
C HIS A 41 -9.79 -15.50 7.78
N PRO A 42 -10.43 -14.47 8.35
CA PRO A 42 -10.11 -13.04 8.26
C PRO A 42 -8.76 -12.68 8.89
N GLY A 43 -8.07 -11.72 8.29
CA GLY A 43 -6.74 -11.27 8.73
C GLY A 43 -6.48 -9.80 8.42
N LEU A 44 -5.22 -9.37 8.50
CA LEU A 44 -4.79 -7.96 8.50
C LEU A 44 -5.26 -7.24 9.78
N LEU A 45 -5.98 -6.13 9.66
CA LEU A 45 -6.38 -5.26 10.78
C LEU A 45 -7.60 -5.80 11.55
N HIS A 46 -8.22 -6.89 11.11
CA HIS A 46 -9.45 -7.42 11.67
C HIS A 46 -9.39 -8.93 11.91
N THR A 47 -9.91 -9.36 13.05
CA THR A 47 -10.14 -10.79 13.35
C THR A 47 -11.58 -11.18 13.03
N GLY A 48 -11.86 -12.48 12.90
CA GLY A 48 -13.25 -12.98 12.80
C GLY A 48 -14.12 -12.59 14.00
N ALA A 49 -13.55 -12.55 15.21
CA ALA A 49 -14.24 -12.11 16.41
C ALA A 49 -14.65 -10.62 16.34
N ASP A 50 -13.81 -9.78 15.74
CA ASP A 50 -14.14 -8.37 15.52
C ASP A 50 -15.34 -8.22 14.59
N LEU A 51 -15.35 -8.96 13.48
CA LEU A 51 -16.46 -8.94 12.52
C LEU A 51 -17.76 -9.46 13.15
N ALA A 52 -17.71 -10.55 13.92
CA ALA A 52 -18.87 -11.10 14.62
C ALA A 52 -19.44 -10.08 15.64
N ARG A 53 -18.56 -9.41 16.39
CA ARG A 53 -18.96 -8.34 17.32
C ARG A 53 -19.66 -7.19 16.59
N MET A 54 -19.16 -6.77 15.43
CA MET A 54 -19.78 -5.70 14.65
C MET A 54 -21.16 -6.12 14.13
N ALA A 55 -21.30 -7.34 13.60
CA ALA A 55 -22.58 -7.87 13.13
C ALA A 55 -23.63 -7.94 14.25
N ALA A 56 -23.24 -8.40 15.45
CA ALA A 56 -24.14 -8.43 16.60
C ALA A 56 -24.64 -7.03 17.00
N LYS A 57 -23.77 -6.02 16.98
CA LYS A 57 -24.11 -4.64 17.31
C LYS A 57 -25.04 -3.99 16.28
N VAL A 58 -24.82 -4.26 14.99
CA VAL A 58 -25.73 -3.83 13.90
C VAL A 58 -27.10 -4.50 14.06
N LYS A 59 -27.14 -5.81 14.32
CA LYS A 59 -28.39 -6.56 14.54
C LYS A 59 -29.17 -6.03 15.75
N ALA A 60 -28.47 -5.59 16.80
CA ALA A 60 -29.07 -4.99 17.99
C ALA A 60 -29.48 -3.51 17.79
N GLY A 61 -29.23 -2.91 16.63
CA GLY A 61 -29.55 -1.50 16.36
C GLY A 61 -28.66 -0.51 17.13
N ALA A 62 -27.51 -0.93 17.64
CA ALA A 62 -26.68 -0.11 18.50
C ALA A 62 -25.97 1.03 17.73
N SER A 63 -26.04 2.25 18.28
CA SER A 63 -25.22 3.38 17.80
C SER A 63 -23.78 3.27 18.31
N PRO A 64 -22.74 3.62 17.52
CA PRO A 64 -22.78 4.19 16.16
C PRO A 64 -22.78 3.14 15.02
N TYR A 65 -22.83 1.86 15.35
CA TYR A 65 -22.61 0.74 14.43
C TYR A 65 -23.64 0.69 13.30
N THR A 66 -24.91 0.85 13.62
CA THR A 66 -25.99 0.87 12.61
C THR A 66 -25.82 2.03 11.63
N ALA A 67 -25.46 3.22 12.12
CA ALA A 67 -25.21 4.39 11.27
C ALA A 67 -24.00 4.18 10.35
N GLY A 68 -22.94 3.55 10.87
CA GLY A 68 -21.78 3.14 10.07
C GLY A 68 -22.15 2.13 8.97
N TYR A 69 -22.93 1.11 9.31
CA TYR A 69 -23.40 0.10 8.37
C TYR A 69 -24.33 0.67 7.29
N ALA A 70 -25.19 1.63 7.65
CA ALA A 70 -26.02 2.35 6.69
C ALA A 70 -25.17 3.13 5.67
N LYS A 71 -24.08 3.78 6.11
CA LYS A 71 -23.13 4.43 5.20
C LYS A 71 -22.42 3.45 4.27
N LEU A 72 -22.02 2.29 4.80
CA LEU A 72 -21.36 1.24 4.02
C LEU A 72 -22.30 0.70 2.92
N THR A 73 -23.55 0.40 3.28
CA THR A 73 -24.55 -0.15 2.36
C THR A 73 -25.06 0.87 1.35
N ALA A 74 -25.01 2.17 1.65
CA ALA A 74 -25.32 3.23 0.69
C ALA A 74 -24.18 3.51 -0.32
N ASN A 75 -22.98 2.98 -0.11
CA ASN A 75 -21.87 3.17 -1.03
C ASN A 75 -22.07 2.31 -2.30
N ARG A 76 -21.98 2.94 -3.47
CA ARG A 76 -22.10 2.25 -4.76
C ARG A 76 -21.02 1.17 -4.96
N HIS A 77 -19.83 1.35 -4.40
CA HIS A 77 -18.76 0.37 -4.48
C HIS A 77 -18.97 -0.86 -3.58
N SER A 78 -19.99 -0.83 -2.69
CA SER A 78 -20.37 -1.99 -1.87
C SER A 78 -21.45 -2.86 -2.52
N GLN A 79 -21.99 -2.46 -3.67
CA GLN A 79 -23.05 -3.20 -4.34
C GLN A 79 -22.46 -4.33 -5.20
N SER A 80 -23.18 -5.44 -5.28
CA SER A 80 -22.80 -6.60 -6.09
C SER A 80 -23.24 -6.49 -7.56
N ASP A 81 -24.00 -5.46 -7.93
CA ASP A 81 -24.53 -5.24 -9.28
C ASP A 81 -23.63 -4.33 -10.15
N TRP A 82 -22.44 -3.97 -9.66
CA TRP A 82 -21.51 -3.13 -10.41
C TRP A 82 -21.03 -3.82 -11.70
N THR A 83 -21.19 -3.13 -12.83
CA THR A 83 -20.62 -3.57 -14.11
C THR A 83 -19.23 -2.98 -14.31
N ALA A 84 -18.19 -3.81 -14.21
CA ALA A 84 -16.80 -3.40 -14.40
C ALA A 84 -16.54 -2.94 -15.85
N ARG A 85 -15.56 -2.05 -16.02
CA ARG A 85 -15.06 -1.54 -17.31
C ARG A 85 -13.60 -1.94 -17.51
N PRO A 86 -13.29 -3.24 -17.68
CA PRO A 86 -11.92 -3.74 -17.71
C PRO A 86 -11.09 -3.03 -18.79
N GLN A 87 -9.86 -2.66 -18.44
CA GLN A 87 -8.91 -2.03 -19.35
C GLN A 87 -7.76 -3.02 -19.62
N THR A 88 -7.46 -3.27 -20.89
CA THR A 88 -6.36 -4.18 -21.29
C THR A 88 -4.99 -3.71 -20.79
N THR A 89 -4.77 -2.39 -20.82
CA THR A 89 -3.53 -1.76 -20.32
C THR A 89 -3.87 -0.59 -19.41
N VAL A 90 -3.21 -0.51 -18.26
CA VAL A 90 -3.39 0.56 -17.28
C VAL A 90 -2.24 1.56 -17.37
N TYR A 91 -2.56 2.78 -17.78
CA TYR A 91 -1.66 3.92 -17.85
C TYR A 91 -1.81 4.80 -16.60
N ARG A 92 -0.71 4.99 -15.88
CA ARG A 92 -0.59 5.92 -14.75
C ARG A 92 0.35 7.06 -15.12
N GLY A 93 -0.20 8.26 -15.29
CA GLY A 93 0.51 9.45 -15.76
C GLY A 93 0.59 9.55 -17.28
N ALA A 94 1.00 10.72 -17.79
CA ALA A 94 1.40 10.88 -19.18
C ALA A 94 2.91 10.71 -19.25
N GLU A 95 3.39 9.75 -20.04
CA GLU A 95 4.84 9.54 -20.18
C GLU A 95 5.52 10.80 -20.72
N LEU A 96 6.49 11.31 -19.95
CA LEU A 96 7.33 12.43 -20.33
C LEU A 96 8.51 11.90 -21.19
N ARG A 97 8.18 11.56 -22.44
CA ARG A 97 9.07 11.20 -23.58
C ARG A 97 9.40 9.71 -23.80
N PRO A 98 9.15 9.22 -25.02
CA PRO A 98 8.32 9.86 -26.05
C PRO A 98 6.90 10.08 -25.50
N ARG A 99 6.20 11.14 -25.94
CA ARG A 99 4.86 11.44 -25.41
C ARG A 99 3.97 10.24 -25.71
N SER A 100 3.65 9.44 -24.70
CA SER A 100 2.57 8.47 -24.81
C SER A 100 1.29 9.24 -25.14
N THR A 101 0.68 8.92 -26.28
CA THR A 101 -0.58 9.51 -26.75
C THR A 101 -1.78 9.00 -25.97
N TRP A 102 -1.60 7.99 -25.12
CA TRP A 102 -2.66 7.36 -24.34
C TRP A 102 -3.00 8.19 -23.08
N PRO A 103 -4.26 8.60 -22.89
CA PRO A 103 -4.69 9.24 -21.65
C PRO A 103 -4.51 8.31 -20.44
N GLN A 104 -4.23 8.88 -19.27
CA GLN A 104 -4.22 8.11 -18.03
C GLN A 104 -5.60 7.48 -17.77
N ASN A 105 -5.63 6.20 -17.42
CA ASN A 105 -6.87 5.44 -17.23
C ASN A 105 -6.88 4.61 -15.94
N TYR A 106 -5.87 4.72 -15.07
CA TYR A 106 -5.83 4.05 -13.76
C TYR A 106 -7.04 4.38 -12.85
N GLY A 107 -7.73 5.49 -13.16
CA GLY A 107 -9.02 5.86 -12.58
C GLY A 107 -10.08 4.77 -12.67
N ILE A 108 -10.14 4.12 -13.82
CA ILE A 108 -11.11 3.06 -14.09
C ILE A 108 -10.76 1.83 -13.26
N LEU A 109 -9.47 1.44 -13.24
CA LEU A 109 -9.01 0.29 -12.48
C LEU A 109 -9.39 0.38 -10.99
N TYR A 110 -9.04 1.46 -10.29
CA TYR A 110 -9.27 1.49 -8.83
C TYR A 110 -10.77 1.52 -8.49
N ASN A 111 -11.60 2.09 -9.37
CA ASN A 111 -13.05 2.06 -9.19
C ASN A 111 -13.62 0.67 -9.46
N ASP A 112 -13.00 -0.16 -10.28
CA ASP A 112 -13.49 -1.50 -10.61
C ASP A 112 -12.93 -2.60 -9.70
N ILE A 113 -11.91 -2.35 -8.86
CA ILE A 113 -11.26 -3.38 -8.01
C ILE A 113 -12.25 -4.11 -7.07
N HIS A 114 -13.34 -3.45 -6.68
CA HIS A 114 -14.35 -4.05 -5.83
C HIS A 114 -15.31 -4.98 -6.58
N ALA A 115 -15.29 -4.94 -7.91
CA ALA A 115 -16.18 -5.73 -8.74
C ALA A 115 -15.64 -7.15 -8.90
N GLU A 116 -16.53 -8.12 -8.83
CA GLU A 116 -16.25 -9.48 -9.27
C GLU A 116 -16.19 -9.49 -10.81
N ALA A 117 -15.15 -10.12 -11.37
CA ALA A 117 -15.12 -10.37 -12.81
C ALA A 117 -16.20 -11.41 -13.12
N SER A 118 -17.30 -10.99 -13.74
CA SER A 118 -18.23 -11.95 -14.36
C SER A 118 -17.46 -12.77 -15.42
N PRO A 119 -17.48 -14.11 -15.34
CA PRO A 119 -16.84 -14.98 -16.32
C PRO A 119 -17.48 -14.89 -17.72
#